data_AF-A0A523PJX6-F1
#
_entry.id   AF-A0A523PJX6-F1
#
_cell.length_a   1.000
_cell.length_b   1.000
_cell.length_c   1.000
_cell.angle_alpha   90.00
_cell.angle_beta   90.00
_cell.angle_gamma   90.00
#
_symmetry.space_group_name_H-M   'P 1'
#
loop_
_entity.id
_entity.type
_entity.pdbx_description
1 polymer ?
#
loop_
_entity_poly.entity_id
_entity_poly.type
_entity_poly.pdbx_seq_one_letter_code
_entity_poly.pdbx_strand_id
1 'polypeptide(L)' 'MTATLNIPPLYELVMHDSIDSAVSEAKRLALSGAEEGTLVWVKEQTAGRGRFDHQWLSEPGNLHCAI' A
#
# COMPACT_ATOMS: atom_id res chain seq x y z
N MET A 1 -13.84 15.94 8.45
CA MET A 1 -14.54 15.50 7.24
C MET A 1 -13.92 14.19 6.81
N THR A 2 -14.57 13.05 7.08
CA THR A 2 -14.14 11.74 6.58
C THR A 2 -14.56 11.69 5.12
N ALA A 3 -13.61 11.91 4.20
CA ALA A 3 -13.87 11.68 2.78
C ALA A 3 -14.16 10.20 2.60
N THR A 4 -15.38 9.87 2.18
CA THR A 4 -15.73 8.50 1.80
C THR A 4 -15.00 8.22 0.49
N LEU A 5 -13.96 7.39 0.54
CA LEU A 5 -13.28 6.96 -0.68
C LEU A 5 -14.25 6.06 -1.47
N ASN A 6 -14.53 6.44 -2.72
CA ASN A 6 -15.33 5.62 -3.62
C ASN A 6 -14.39 4.68 -4.38
N ILE A 7 -14.34 3.42 -3.96
CA ILE A 7 -13.44 2.40 -4.48
C ILE A 7 -14.29 1.33 -5.14
N PRO A 8 -13.88 0.77 -6.29
CA PRO A 8 -14.61 -0.35 -6.89
C PRO A 8 -14.81 -1.48 -5.87
N PRO A 9 -15.95 -2.19 -5.89
CA PRO A 9 -16.30 -3.20 -4.89
C PRO A 9 -15.38 -4.43 -4.92
N LEU A 10 -14.54 -4.57 -5.94
CA LEU A 10 -13.50 -5.58 -6.00
C LEU A 10 -12.38 -5.32 -4.98
N TYR A 11 -12.19 -4.08 -4.54
CA TYR A 11 -11.06 -3.73 -3.69
C TYR A 11 -11.46 -3.52 -2.23
N GLU A 12 -10.74 -4.18 -1.34
CA GLU A 12 -10.75 -3.88 0.09
C GLU A 12 -9.53 -3.01 0.42
N LEU A 13 -9.76 -1.78 0.87
CA LEU A 13 -8.68 -0.83 1.11
C LEU A 13 -8.11 -0.96 2.53
N VAL A 14 -6.80 -1.20 2.60
CA VAL A 14 -6.01 -1.12 3.83
C VAL A 14 -5.09 0.10 3.75
N MET A 15 -5.31 1.09 4.62
CA MET A 15 -4.52 2.33 4.63
C MET A 15 -3.51 2.36 5.78
N HIS A 16 -2.29 2.80 5.48
CA HIS A 16 -1.25 3.08 6.46
C HIS A 16 -0.70 4.50 6.30
N ASP A 17 -0.32 5.12 7.42
CA ASP A 17 0.39 6.40 7.39
C ASP A 17 1.86 6.20 6.99
N SER A 18 2.57 5.27 7.63
CA SER A 18 3.97 4.99 7.34
C SER A 18 4.30 3.52 7.62
N ILE A 19 4.91 2.82 6.64
CA ILE A 19 5.37 1.43 6.74
C ILE A 19 6.70 1.25 5.99
N ASP A 20 7.28 0.05 6.00
CA ASP A 20 8.51 -0.25 5.26
C ASP A 20 8.28 -0.23 3.74
N SER A 21 7.29 -0.97 3.25
CA SER A 21 6.95 -1.02 1.83
C SER A 21 5.52 -1.54 1.63
N ALA A 22 4.74 -0.90 0.77
CA ALA A 22 3.40 -1.33 0.40
C ALA A 22 3.40 -2.76 -0.15
N VAL A 23 4.41 -3.10 -0.96
CA VAL A 23 4.55 -4.45 -1.54
C VAL A 23 4.91 -5.49 -0.48
N SER A 24 5.77 -5.14 0.49
CA SER A 24 6.07 -6.04 1.61
C SER A 24 4.82 -6.29 2.45
N GLU A 25 4.02 -5.26 2.70
CA GLU A 25 2.80 -5.38 3.48
C GLU A 25 1.71 -6.15 2.75
N ALA A 26 1.49 -5.90 1.46
CA ALA A 26 0.57 -6.69 0.64
C ALA A 26 0.93 -8.18 0.69
N LYS A 27 2.23 -8.52 0.64
CA LYS A 27 2.69 -9.91 0.82
C LYS A 27 2.39 -10.46 2.21
N ARG A 28 2.59 -9.67 3.29
CA ARG A 28 2.24 -10.10 4.66
C ARG A 28 0.74 -10.38 4.78
N LEU A 29 -0.09 -9.49 4.26
CA LEU A 29 -1.54 -9.63 4.26
C LEU A 29 -1.99 -10.87 3.46
N ALA A 30 -1.47 -11.05 2.25
CA ALA A 30 -1.75 -12.24 1.45
C ALA A 30 -1.35 -13.55 2.18
N LEU A 31 -0.17 -13.58 2.82
CA LEU A 31 0.27 -14.73 3.61
C LEU A 31 -0.58 -14.96 4.87
N SER A 32 -1.19 -13.90 5.41
CA SER A 32 -2.14 -14.00 6.52
C SER A 32 -3.57 -14.37 6.10
N GLY A 33 -3.81 -14.57 4.79
CA GLY A 33 -5.10 -14.97 4.24
C GLY A 33 -6.04 -13.81 3.89
N ALA A 34 -5.49 -12.62 3.60
CA ALA A 34 -6.29 -11.52 3.08
C ALA A 34 -6.97 -11.89 1.75
N GLU A 35 -8.15 -11.33 1.50
CA GLU A 35 -8.95 -11.64 0.32
C GLU A 35 -8.34 -11.06 -0.96
N GLU A 36 -8.73 -11.64 -2.10
CA GLU A 36 -8.40 -11.09 -3.41
C GLU A 36 -8.95 -9.66 -3.53
N GLY A 37 -8.13 -8.76 -4.08
CA GLY A 37 -8.49 -7.35 -4.17
C GLY A 37 -8.13 -6.53 -2.93
N THR A 38 -7.37 -7.09 -1.98
CA THR A 38 -6.77 -6.26 -0.91
C THR A 38 -5.83 -5.21 -1.51
N LEU A 39 -6.22 -3.93 -1.46
CA LEU A 39 -5.44 -2.79 -1.90
C LEU A 39 -4.76 -2.15 -0.69
N VAL A 40 -3.43 -2.23 -0.63
CA VAL A 40 -2.63 -1.49 0.34
C VAL A 40 -2.32 -0.12 -0.21
N TRP A 41 -2.70 0.93 0.51
CA TRP A 41 -2.29 2.31 0.24
C TRP A 41 -1.50 2.86 1.43
N VAL A 42 -0.33 3.43 1.15
CA VAL A 42 0.51 4.06 2.17
C VAL A 42 0.86 5.50 1.79
N LYS A 43 0.87 6.40 2.78
CA LYS A 43 1.32 7.79 2.56
C LYS A 43 2.85 7.88 2.47
N GLU A 44 3.58 7.16 3.30
CA GLU A 44 5.05 7.15 3.34
C GLU A 44 5.62 5.72 3.38
N GLN A 45 6.63 5.44 2.55
CA GLN A 45 7.42 4.20 2.66
C GLN A 45 8.83 4.51 3.13
N THR A 46 9.22 3.93 4.27
CA THR A 46 10.55 4.10 4.87
C THR A 46 11.63 3.27 4.18
N ALA A 47 11.25 2.21 3.47
CA ALA A 47 12.13 1.30 2.74
C ALA A 47 11.53 0.92 1.37
N GLY A 48 10.94 1.89 0.67
CA GLY A 48 10.42 1.72 -0.69
C GLY A 48 11.50 1.20 -1.64
N ARG A 49 11.19 0.14 -2.40
CA ARG A 49 12.13 -0.49 -3.34
C ARG A 49 11.60 -0.43 -4.76
N GLY A 50 12.43 0.09 -5.66
CA GLY A 50 12.22 0.04 -7.10
C GLY A 50 12.89 -1.18 -7.72
N ARG A 51 13.00 -1.15 -9.05
CA ARG A 51 13.69 -2.21 -9.81
C ARG A 51 15.19 -2.17 -9.54
N PHE A 52 15.83 -3.33 -9.62
CA PHE A 52 17.27 -3.49 -9.40
C PHE A 52 17.75 -2.97 -8.03
N ASP A 53 16.89 -3.11 -7.00
CA ASP A 53 17.15 -2.69 -5.62
C ASP A 53 17.44 -1.18 -5.47
N HIS A 54 17.10 -0.37 -6.49
CA HIS A 54 17.14 1.08 -6.36
C HIS A 54 16.13 1.55 -5.33
N GLN A 55 16.53 2.50 -4.50
CA GLN A 55 15.66 3.11 -3.52
C GLN A 55 14.53 3.87 -4.21
N TRP A 56 13.30 3.68 -3.73
CA TRP A 56 12.12 4.42 -4.17
C TRP A 56 11.66 5.36 -3.05
N LEU A 57 12.06 6.63 -3.15
CA LEU A 57 11.65 7.70 -2.24
C LEU A 57 10.13 7.86 -2.27
N SER A 58 9.51 7.75 -1.11
CA SER A 58 8.06 7.70 -0.97
C SER A 58 7.58 8.74 0.04
N GLU A 59 7.68 10.01 -0.32
CA GLU A 59 7.22 11.10 0.52
C GLU A 59 5.69 11.18 0.56
N PRO A 60 5.10 11.68 1.67
CA PRO A 60 3.67 11.97 1.76
C PRO A 60 3.17 12.89 0.66
N GLY A 61 1.95 12.64 0.18
CA GLY A 61 1.29 13.43 -0.87
C GLY A 61 1.32 12.79 -2.26
N ASN A 62 2.16 11.77 -2.46
CA ASN A 62 2.12 10.89 -3.63
C ASN A 62 1.22 9.66 -3.39
N LEU A 63 0.94 8.92 -4.46
CA LEU A 63 0.23 7.65 -4.40
C LEU A 63 1.23 6.48 -4.37
N HIS A 64 1.30 5.77 -3.26
CA HIS A 64 2.08 4.53 -3.13
C HIS A 64 1.13 3.40 -2.76
N CYS A 65 0.95 2.43 -3.65
CA CYS A 65 0.02 1.33 -3.42
C CYS A 65 0.50 -0.01 -3.99
N ALA A 66 -0.04 -1.09 -3.45
CA ALA A 66 0.20 -2.45 -3.90
C ALA A 66 -1.07 -3.30 -3.74
N ILE A 67 -1.22 -4.30 -4.62
CA ILE A 67 -2.27 -5.32 -4.63
C ILE A 67 -1.57 -6.67 -4.79
#